data_AF-A0A3N7DQI6-F1
#
_entry.id   AF-A0A3N7DQI6-F1
#
_cell.length_a   1.000
_cell.length_b   1.000
_cell.length_c   1.000
_cell.angle_alpha   90.00
_cell.angle_beta   90.00
_cell.angle_gamma   90.00
#
_symmetry.space_group_name_H-M   'P 1'
#
loop_
_entity.id
_entity.type
_entity.pdbx_description
1 polymer ?
#
loop_
_entity_poly.entity_id
_entity_poly.type
_entity_poly.pdbx_seq_one_letter_code
_entity_poly.pdbx_strand_id
1 'polypeptide(L)'
;MKKLPPGEALRRHNERNRIKNEKRKAELVAHKAANGITSNLTEERKKQMREYIAKKRGPAKRKALRILDMSPEQLEQKRRDEKNAKARDKRQAERDAGIRVDKRLKENMTKPHYKALTAKPKEPRRMRTPKEKKMGKVVNEPKPMRITNNSTQGKIALVISSKLTVFIRPDQDPEQVRAKYKSFCL
;
A
#
# COMPACT_ATOMS: atom_id res chain seq x y z
N MET A 1 -33.47 -15.26 24.75
CA MET A 1 -33.32 -14.25 23.67
C MET A 1 -33.39 -14.94 22.32
N LYS A 2 -34.39 -14.63 21.47
CA LYS A 2 -34.50 -15.23 20.12
C LYS A 2 -33.31 -14.74 19.28
N LYS A 3 -32.42 -15.66 18.88
CA LYS A 3 -31.25 -15.34 18.05
C LYS A 3 -31.77 -14.89 16.67
N LEU A 4 -31.38 -13.69 16.25
CA LEU A 4 -31.72 -13.19 14.91
C LEU A 4 -31.11 -14.13 13.85
N PRO A 5 -31.79 -14.32 12.71
CA PRO A 5 -31.25 -15.04 11.56
C PRO A 5 -29.83 -14.59 11.21
N PRO A 6 -28.96 -15.52 10.77
CA PRO A 6 -27.59 -15.20 10.40
C PRO A 6 -27.59 -14.13 9.30
N GLY A 7 -26.86 -13.04 9.54
CA GLY A 7 -26.75 -11.90 8.62
C GLY A 7 -27.77 -10.77 8.83
N GLU A 8 -28.87 -11.00 9.54
CA GLU A 8 -29.88 -9.96 9.76
C GLU A 8 -29.40 -8.88 10.75
N ALA A 9 -28.65 -9.28 11.77
CA ALA A 9 -28.02 -8.35 12.71
C ALA A 9 -27.03 -7.40 12.02
N LEU A 10 -26.26 -7.90 11.03
CA LEU A 10 -25.33 -7.09 10.25
C LEU A 10 -26.07 -6.13 9.31
N ARG A 11 -27.14 -6.60 8.66
CA ARG A 11 -28.01 -5.74 7.84
C ARG A 11 -28.60 -4.60 8.67
N ARG A 12 -29.20 -4.90 9.83
CA ARG A 12 -29.75 -3.88 10.74
C ARG A 12 -28.69 -2.91 11.27
N HIS A 13 -27.46 -3.37 11.50
CA HIS A 13 -26.35 -2.50 11.89
C HIS A 13 -25.92 -1.56 10.75
N ASN A 14 -25.80 -2.08 9.53
CA ASN A 14 -25.44 -1.28 8.36
C ASN A 14 -26.54 -0.26 8.02
N GLU A 15 -27.81 -0.64 8.14
CA GLU A 15 -28.97 0.25 7.97
C GLU A 15 -28.93 1.39 8.99
N ARG A 16 -28.69 1.09 10.27
CA ARG A 16 -28.54 2.11 11.33
C ARG A 16 -27.38 3.07 11.03
N ASN A 17 -26.25 2.56 10.56
CA ASN A 17 -25.11 3.40 10.21
C ASN A 17 -25.38 4.26 8.97
N ARG A 18 -26.11 3.73 7.98
CA ARG A 18 -26.55 4.49 6.81
C ARG A 18 -27.43 5.66 7.23
N ILE A 19 -28.48 5.40 8.01
CA ILE A 19 -29.41 6.43 8.52
C ILE A 19 -28.65 7.48 9.34
N LYS A 20 -27.74 7.07 10.23
CA LYS A 20 -26.92 7.99 11.03
C LYS A 20 -26.06 8.90 10.15
N ASN A 21 -25.46 8.35 9.10
CA ASN A 21 -24.64 9.11 8.16
C ASN A 21 -25.48 10.06 7.30
N GLU A 22 -26.67 9.64 6.86
CA GLU A 22 -27.60 10.48 6.11
C GLU A 22 -28.09 11.66 6.95
N LYS A 23 -28.46 11.43 8.22
CA LYS A 23 -28.78 12.50 9.19
C LYS A 23 -27.63 13.49 9.35
N ARG A 24 -26.42 13.00 9.60
CA ARG A 24 -25.24 13.85 9.75
C ARG A 24 -24.95 14.70 8.50
N LYS A 25 -25.18 14.15 7.30
CA LYS A 25 -25.05 14.91 6.05
C LYS A 25 -26.09 16.02 5.95
N ALA A 26 -27.35 15.72 6.28
CA ALA A 26 -28.43 16.71 6.27
C ALA A 26 -28.18 17.84 7.28
N GLU A 27 -27.77 17.51 8.52
CA GLU A 27 -27.39 18.48 9.55
C GLU A 27 -26.26 19.39 9.08
N LEU A 28 -25.24 18.83 8.43
CA LEU A 28 -24.11 19.58 7.92
C LEU A 28 -24.51 20.53 6.77
N VAL A 29 -25.44 20.10 5.91
CA VAL A 29 -26.01 20.96 4.85
C VAL A 29 -26.83 22.09 5.46
N ALA A 30 -27.71 21.78 6.42
CA ALA A 30 -28.50 22.78 7.13
C ALA A 30 -27.63 23.80 7.88
N HIS A 31 -26.59 23.32 8.58
CA HIS A 31 -25.62 24.19 9.27
C HIS A 31 -24.83 25.08 8.31
N LYS A 32 -24.45 24.58 7.13
CA LYS A 32 -23.81 25.41 6.09
C LYS A 32 -24.74 26.47 5.51
N ALA A 33 -25.99 26.10 5.25
CA ALA A 33 -27.01 27.02 4.78
C ALA A 33 -27.30 28.12 5.82
N ALA A 34 -27.43 27.75 7.10
CA ALA A 34 -27.65 28.67 8.21
C ALA A 34 -26.49 29.66 8.40
N ASN A 35 -25.25 29.21 8.20
CA ASN A 35 -24.06 30.07 8.27
C ASN A 35 -23.79 30.85 6.98
N GLY A 36 -24.69 30.83 6.00
CA GLY A 36 -24.51 31.51 4.71
C GLY A 36 -23.32 30.98 3.90
N ILE A 37 -22.76 29.82 4.25
CA ILE A 37 -21.68 29.15 3.51
C ILE A 37 -22.32 28.45 2.31
N THR A 38 -22.76 29.26 1.35
CA THR A 38 -23.16 28.74 0.04
C THR A 38 -21.88 28.24 -0.64
N SER A 39 -21.77 26.92 -0.79
CA SER A 39 -20.63 26.29 -1.46
C SER A 39 -20.69 26.49 -2.97
N ASN A 40 -21.07 27.68 -3.43
CA ASN A 40 -20.98 28.10 -4.82
C ASN A 40 -19.53 28.54 -5.06
N LEU A 41 -18.59 27.63 -4.81
CA LEU A 41 -17.29 27.72 -5.47
C LEU A 41 -17.61 27.65 -6.96
N THR A 42 -17.43 28.77 -7.65
CA THR A 42 -17.50 28.83 -9.10
C THR A 42 -16.61 27.72 -9.68
N GLU A 43 -16.98 27.15 -10.83
CA GLU A 43 -16.15 26.11 -11.46
C GLU A 43 -14.71 26.59 -11.67
N GLU A 44 -14.53 27.89 -11.89
CA GLU A 44 -13.23 28.57 -11.92
C GLU A 44 -12.46 28.44 -10.60
N ARG A 45 -13.10 28.67 -9.45
CA ARG A 45 -12.40 28.52 -8.17
C ARG A 45 -12.11 27.08 -7.81
N LYS A 46 -12.97 26.14 -8.23
CA LYS A 46 -12.66 24.69 -8.14
C LYS A 46 -11.46 24.33 -9.02
N LYS A 47 -11.34 24.90 -10.22
CA LYS A 47 -10.19 24.74 -11.11
C LYS A 47 -8.91 25.29 -10.49
N GLN A 48 -8.94 26.50 -9.95
CA GLN A 48 -7.80 27.10 -9.24
C GLN A 48 -7.35 26.26 -8.03
N MET A 49 -8.30 25.71 -7.26
CA MET A 49 -7.97 24.81 -6.15
C MET A 49 -7.32 23.49 -6.62
N ARG A 50 -7.82 22.89 -7.71
CA ARG A 50 -7.24 21.68 -8.31
C ARG A 50 -5.80 21.94 -8.75
N GLU A 51 -5.57 23.06 -9.43
CA GLU A 51 -4.24 23.49 -9.89
C GLU A 51 -3.29 23.78 -8.71
N TYR A 52 -3.77 24.46 -7.68
CA TYR A 52 -3.01 24.73 -6.44
C TYR A 52 -2.58 23.43 -5.75
N ILE A 53 -3.51 22.49 -5.56
CA ILE A 53 -3.23 21.18 -4.98
C ILE A 53 -2.23 20.40 -5.85
N ALA A 54 -2.36 20.46 -7.17
CA ALA A 54 -1.44 19.83 -8.12
C ALA A 54 -0.05 20.50 -8.14
N LYS A 55 0.07 21.78 -7.79
CA LYS A 55 1.35 22.51 -7.68
C LYS A 55 2.04 22.24 -6.33
N LYS A 56 1.28 22.15 -5.23
CA LYS A 56 1.80 21.86 -3.87
C LYS A 56 2.16 20.39 -3.67
N ARG A 57 1.43 19.46 -4.30
CA ARG A 57 1.73 18.03 -4.25
C ARG A 57 2.72 17.72 -5.38
N GLY A 58 4.00 17.52 -5.05
CA GLY A 58 5.10 17.33 -6.00
C GLY A 58 4.89 16.26 -7.09
N PRO A 59 5.83 16.12 -8.05
CA PRO A 59 5.63 15.43 -9.32
C PRO A 59 5.13 13.97 -9.21
N ALA A 60 5.46 13.27 -8.12
CA ALA A 60 4.97 11.91 -7.84
C ALA A 60 3.44 11.85 -7.66
N LYS A 61 2.82 12.89 -7.09
CA LYS A 61 1.36 12.96 -6.88
C LYS A 61 0.60 13.54 -8.09
N ARG A 62 1.27 14.29 -8.98
CA ARG A 62 0.70 14.72 -10.27
C ARG A 62 0.39 13.54 -11.20
N LYS A 63 1.26 12.53 -11.25
CA LYS A 63 1.00 11.29 -12.02
C LYS A 63 -0.22 10.52 -11.49
N ALA A 64 -0.44 10.55 -10.17
CA ALA A 64 -1.61 9.91 -9.53
C ALA A 64 -2.91 10.70 -9.78
N LEU A 65 -2.86 12.04 -9.77
CA LEU A 65 -4.02 12.90 -10.10
C LEU A 65 -4.45 12.77 -11.57
N ARG A 66 -3.50 12.67 -12.51
CA ARG A 66 -3.83 12.39 -13.92
C ARG A 66 -4.61 11.09 -14.11
N ILE A 67 -4.46 10.11 -13.22
CA ILE A 67 -5.24 8.87 -13.24
C ILE A 67 -6.64 9.08 -12.65
N LEU A 68 -6.80 10.00 -11.70
CA LEU A 68 -8.10 10.39 -11.12
C LEU A 68 -8.95 11.24 -12.07
N ASP A 69 -8.32 12.01 -12.96
CA ASP A 69 -8.99 12.86 -13.96
C ASP A 69 -9.31 12.12 -15.28
N MET A 70 -8.86 10.86 -15.42
CA MET A 70 -9.12 10.03 -16.61
C MET A 70 -10.50 9.38 -16.53
N SER A 71 -11.19 9.31 -17.67
CA SER A 71 -12.44 8.54 -17.76
C SER A 71 -12.19 7.05 -17.50
N PRO A 72 -13.20 6.27 -17.06
CA PRO A 72 -13.06 4.83 -16.87
C PRO A 72 -12.51 4.10 -18.10
N GLU A 73 -12.93 4.52 -19.30
CA GLU A 73 -12.47 3.99 -20.58
C GLU A 73 -10.99 4.29 -20.85
N GLN A 74 -10.55 5.52 -20.59
CA GLN A 74 -9.13 5.90 -20.73
C GLN A 74 -8.23 5.13 -19.74
N LEU A 75 -8.75 4.86 -18.55
CA LEU A 75 -8.06 4.11 -17.50
C LEU A 75 -7.91 2.64 -17.88
N GLU A 76 -8.93 2.07 -18.51
CA GLU A 76 -8.88 0.71 -19.02
C GLU A 76 -7.95 0.58 -20.23
N GLN A 77 -8.01 1.53 -21.16
CA GLN A 77 -7.10 1.57 -22.31
C GLN A 77 -5.64 1.65 -21.86
N LYS A 78 -5.32 2.55 -20.93
CA LYS A 78 -3.97 2.66 -20.37
C LYS A 78 -3.49 1.38 -19.69
N ARG A 79 -4.37 0.67 -18.98
CA ARG A 79 -4.04 -0.65 -18.38
C ARG A 79 -3.75 -1.70 -19.45
N ARG A 80 -4.51 -1.73 -20.55
CA ARG A 80 -4.28 -2.63 -21.68
C ARG A 80 -2.94 -2.32 -22.35
N ASP A 81 -2.66 -1.05 -22.58
CA ASP A 81 -1.43 -0.59 -23.22
C ASP A 81 -0.20 -0.90 -22.35
N GLU A 82 -0.25 -0.63 -21.05
CA GLU A 82 0.83 -1.00 -20.12
C GLU A 82 1.07 -2.51 -20.06
N LYS A 83 -0.01 -3.32 -20.09
CA LYS A 83 0.10 -4.78 -20.12
C LYS A 83 0.76 -5.26 -21.43
N ASN A 84 0.38 -4.65 -22.56
CA ASN A 84 0.94 -4.97 -23.86
C ASN A 84 2.40 -4.54 -23.98
N ALA A 85 2.77 -3.37 -23.46
CA ALA A 85 4.16 -2.89 -23.42
C ALA A 85 5.04 -3.84 -22.61
N LYS A 86 4.64 -4.19 -21.39
CA LYS A 86 5.36 -5.16 -20.55
C LYS A 86 5.51 -6.53 -21.23
N ALA A 87 4.48 -6.98 -21.96
CA ALA A 87 4.54 -8.24 -22.70
C ALA A 87 5.44 -8.16 -23.95
N ARG A 88 5.59 -6.98 -24.57
CA ARG A 88 6.55 -6.74 -25.65
C ARG A 88 7.98 -6.73 -25.11
N ASP A 89 8.22 -5.99 -24.03
CA ASP A 89 9.55 -5.88 -23.41
C ASP A 89 10.04 -7.24 -22.92
N LYS A 90 9.16 -8.02 -22.28
CA LYS A 90 9.48 -9.39 -21.88
C LYS A 90 9.84 -10.28 -23.08
N ARG A 91 9.08 -10.17 -24.18
CA ARG A 91 9.37 -10.92 -25.41
C ARG A 91 10.70 -10.53 -26.04
N GLN A 92 11.05 -9.24 -25.97
CA GLN A 92 12.33 -8.74 -26.45
C GLN A 92 13.47 -9.28 -25.58
N ALA A 93 13.38 -9.14 -24.25
CA ALA A 93 14.38 -9.65 -23.32
C ALA A 93 14.58 -11.17 -23.44
N GLU A 94 13.51 -11.95 -23.65
CA GLU A 94 13.64 -13.40 -23.89
C GLU A 94 14.27 -13.73 -25.25
N ARG A 95 14.15 -12.86 -26.27
CA ARG A 95 14.84 -13.00 -27.56
C ARG A 95 16.32 -12.66 -27.42
N ASP A 96 16.64 -11.55 -26.76
CA ASP A 96 18.01 -11.11 -26.51
C ASP A 96 18.77 -12.13 -25.63
N ALA A 97 18.07 -12.79 -24.70
CA ALA A 97 18.62 -13.88 -23.89
C ALA A 97 18.63 -15.26 -24.58
N GLY A 98 18.17 -15.36 -25.84
CA GLY A 98 18.13 -16.63 -26.60
C GLY A 98 17.11 -17.67 -26.12
N ILE A 99 16.27 -17.35 -25.13
CA ILE A 99 15.26 -18.24 -24.55
C ILE A 99 14.04 -18.37 -25.48
N ARG A 100 13.69 -17.30 -26.19
CA ARG A 100 12.59 -17.25 -27.14
C ARG A 100 13.15 -17.07 -28.55
N VAL A 101 12.84 -18.03 -29.42
CA VAL A 101 13.29 -18.03 -30.81
C VAL A 101 12.56 -16.93 -31.60
N ASP A 102 13.29 -16.04 -32.31
CA ASP A 102 12.67 -15.12 -33.26
C ASP A 102 12.35 -15.86 -34.56
N LYS A 103 11.06 -16.12 -34.78
CA LYS A 103 10.54 -16.82 -35.95
C LYS A 103 10.59 -15.99 -37.24
N ARG A 104 10.94 -14.70 -37.16
CA ARG A 104 11.08 -13.82 -38.34
C ARG A 104 12.42 -14.00 -39.05
N LEU A 105 13.41 -14.62 -38.40
CA LEU A 105 14.69 -14.98 -39.01
C LEU A 105 14.56 -16.32 -39.74
N LYS A 106 14.98 -16.37 -41.02
CA LYS A 106 14.90 -17.57 -41.87
C LYS A 106 15.52 -18.82 -41.22
N GLU A 107 16.59 -18.64 -40.45
CA GLU A 107 17.33 -19.71 -39.75
C GLU A 107 16.53 -20.45 -38.67
N ASN A 108 15.42 -19.87 -38.22
CA ASN A 108 14.60 -20.37 -37.12
C ASN A 108 13.24 -20.92 -37.57
N MET A 109 12.94 -20.86 -38.88
CA MET A 109 11.68 -21.32 -39.47
C MET A 109 11.56 -22.85 -39.51
N THR A 110 12.68 -23.57 -39.56
CA THR A 110 12.73 -25.03 -39.78
C THR A 110 13.29 -25.83 -38.60
N LYS A 111 13.72 -25.18 -37.52
CA LYS A 111 14.26 -25.91 -36.35
C LYS A 111 13.13 -26.66 -35.63
N PRO A 112 13.22 -28.00 -35.45
CA PRO A 112 12.26 -28.72 -34.64
C PRO A 112 12.28 -28.15 -33.23
N HIS A 113 11.10 -27.81 -32.70
CA HIS A 113 10.97 -27.29 -31.35
C HIS A 113 11.39 -28.36 -30.34
N TYR A 114 12.65 -28.36 -29.91
CA TYR A 114 13.07 -29.10 -28.73
C TYR A 114 12.31 -28.51 -27.54
N LYS A 115 11.26 -29.19 -27.09
CA LYS A 115 10.65 -28.90 -25.79
C LYS A 115 11.76 -29.07 -24.79
N ALA A 116 12.15 -28.00 -24.10
CA ALA A 116 13.14 -28.07 -23.04
C ALA A 116 12.65 -29.06 -21.97
N LEU A 117 13.17 -30.29 -22.00
CA LEU A 117 12.88 -31.38 -21.07
C LEU A 117 13.41 -31.09 -19.65
N THR A 118 14.01 -29.92 -19.43
CA THR A 118 14.67 -29.52 -18.18
C THR A 118 13.95 -28.38 -17.44
N ALA A 119 12.68 -28.10 -17.75
CA ALA A 119 11.87 -27.27 -16.87
C ALA A 119 11.46 -28.09 -15.64
N LYS A 120 12.23 -27.97 -14.55
CA LYS A 120 11.83 -28.53 -13.25
C LYS A 120 10.35 -28.22 -12.98
N PRO A 121 9.54 -29.17 -12.48
CA PRO A 121 8.14 -28.93 -12.16
C PRO A 121 8.04 -27.68 -11.29
N LYS A 122 7.18 -26.73 -11.67
CA LYS A 122 6.87 -25.59 -10.80
C LYS A 122 6.32 -26.16 -9.50
N GLU A 123 6.96 -25.85 -8.38
CA GLU A 123 6.48 -26.26 -7.07
C GLU A 123 5.00 -25.92 -6.92
N PRO A 124 4.19 -26.83 -6.36
CA PRO A 124 2.78 -26.57 -6.13
C PRO A 124 2.65 -25.30 -5.27
N ARG A 125 1.83 -24.35 -5.73
CA ARG A 125 1.55 -23.12 -4.99
C ARG A 125 1.07 -23.52 -3.59
N ARG A 126 1.82 -23.18 -2.56
CA ARG A 126 1.38 -23.34 -1.17
C ARG A 126 -0.01 -22.71 -1.03
N MET A 127 -0.99 -23.53 -0.64
CA MET A 127 -2.31 -23.06 -0.26
C MET A 127 -2.10 -22.00 0.83
N ARG A 128 -2.49 -20.76 0.55
CA ARG A 128 -2.45 -19.71 1.57
C ARG A 128 -3.37 -20.16 2.69
N THR A 129 -2.83 -20.25 3.90
CA THR A 129 -3.66 -20.47 5.08
C THR A 129 -4.75 -19.40 5.09
N PRO A 130 -6.03 -19.78 5.31
CA PRO A 130 -7.09 -18.80 5.42
C PRO A 130 -6.72 -17.86 6.57
N LYS A 131 -6.59 -16.57 6.29
CA LYS A 131 -6.35 -15.54 7.31
C LYS A 131 -7.37 -15.75 8.43
N GLU A 132 -6.92 -16.16 9.61
CA GLU A 132 -7.78 -16.32 10.77
C GLU A 132 -8.46 -15.00 11.05
N LYS A 133 -9.77 -14.95 10.80
CA LYS A 133 -10.62 -13.83 11.20
C LYS A 133 -10.98 -14.02 12.67
N LYS A 134 -10.16 -13.53 13.59
CA LYS A 134 -10.67 -13.24 14.94
C LYS A 134 -11.59 -12.02 14.85
N MET A 135 -12.86 -12.20 15.18
CA MET A 135 -13.82 -11.11 15.46
C MET A 135 -14.09 -10.13 14.30
N GLY A 136 -14.23 -10.62 13.06
CA GLY A 136 -14.82 -9.84 11.96
C GLY A 136 -14.02 -8.61 11.48
N LYS A 137 -12.84 -8.35 12.03
CA LYS A 137 -11.91 -7.31 11.56
C LYS A 137 -10.69 -7.98 10.94
N VAL A 138 -10.31 -7.55 9.74
CA VAL A 138 -8.94 -7.79 9.26
C VAL A 138 -8.05 -6.99 10.19
N VAL A 139 -7.47 -7.64 11.20
CA VAL A 139 -6.38 -7.08 11.97
C VAL A 139 -5.23 -6.92 10.98
N ASN A 140 -5.13 -5.74 10.37
CA ASN A 140 -3.86 -5.29 9.85
C ASN A 140 -3.00 -5.11 11.09
N GLU A 141 -2.20 -6.13 11.41
CA GLU A 141 -1.12 -5.95 12.37
C GLU A 141 -0.41 -4.65 12.00
N PRO A 142 -0.21 -3.73 12.96
CA PRO A 142 0.54 -2.53 12.68
C PRO A 142 1.88 -2.98 12.13
N LYS A 143 2.14 -2.68 10.85
CA LYS A 143 3.44 -2.95 10.26
C LYS A 143 4.45 -2.31 11.19
N PRO A 144 5.44 -3.06 11.73
CA PRO A 144 6.44 -2.46 12.59
C PRO A 144 7.05 -1.28 11.84
N MET A 145 7.04 -0.11 12.47
CA MET A 145 7.75 1.05 11.92
C MET A 145 9.16 0.58 11.62
N ARG A 146 9.66 0.90 10.42
CA ARG A 146 11.05 0.60 10.05
C ARG A 146 11.94 1.24 11.12
N ILE A 147 12.48 0.41 12.01
CA ILE A 147 13.39 0.86 13.07
C ILE A 147 14.62 1.35 12.34
N THR A 148 14.78 2.68 12.26
CA THR A 148 16.02 3.29 11.85
C THR A 148 16.95 3.16 13.05
N ASN A 149 17.91 2.23 12.97
CA ASN A 149 18.79 1.86 14.08
C ASN A 149 19.52 3.05 14.74
N ASN A 150 19.61 4.18 14.04
CA ASN A 150 20.40 5.35 14.45
C ASN A 150 19.58 6.52 15.02
N SER A 151 18.25 6.39 15.22
CA SER A 151 17.51 7.44 15.91
C SER A 151 17.75 7.37 17.43
N THR A 152 18.11 8.50 18.03
CA THR A 152 18.16 8.72 19.50
C THR A 152 16.80 9.11 20.08
N GLN A 153 15.82 9.37 19.22
CA GLN A 153 14.52 9.88 19.61
C GLN A 153 13.73 8.81 20.39
N GLY A 154 13.39 9.11 21.65
CA GLY A 154 12.66 8.21 22.55
C GLY A 154 13.53 7.18 23.29
N LYS A 155 14.86 7.30 23.24
CA LYS A 155 15.79 6.49 24.03
C LYS A 155 16.31 7.24 25.24
N ILE A 156 16.61 6.52 26.32
CA ILE A 156 17.21 7.04 27.55
C ILE A 156 18.73 6.92 27.41
N ALA A 157 19.46 8.00 27.69
CA ALA A 157 20.92 8.00 27.68
C ALA A 157 21.45 7.34 28.96
N LEU A 158 22.21 6.25 28.81
CA LEU A 158 22.83 5.51 29.89
C LEU A 158 24.35 5.68 29.80
N VAL A 159 24.92 6.44 30.73
CA VAL A 159 26.38 6.60 30.85
C VAL A 159 26.96 5.33 31.46
N ILE A 160 27.90 4.70 30.75
CA ILE A 160 28.60 3.48 31.18
C ILE A 160 29.99 3.83 31.73
N SER A 161 30.72 4.72 31.06
CA SER A 161 32.03 5.22 31.47
C SER A 161 32.18 6.69 31.05
N SER A 162 33.28 7.35 31.44
CA SER A 162 33.55 8.73 31.03
C SER A 162 33.65 8.94 29.52
N LYS A 163 33.84 7.85 28.74
CA LYS A 163 33.96 7.88 27.28
C LYS A 163 32.81 7.18 26.53
N LEU A 164 31.89 6.51 27.24
CA LEU A 164 30.85 5.68 26.61
C LEU A 164 29.46 5.96 27.19
N THR A 165 28.58 6.46 26.32
CA THR A 165 27.15 6.62 26.58
C THR A 165 26.36 5.80 25.58
N VAL A 166 25.49 4.91 26.09
CA VAL A 166 24.64 4.04 25.27
C VAL A 166 23.20 4.51 25.39
N PHE A 167 22.48 4.57 24.27
CA PHE A 167 21.06 4.94 24.25
C PHE A 167 20.19 3.68 24.32
N ILE A 168 19.52 3.47 25.46
CA ILE A 168 18.64 2.32 25.70
C ILE A 168 17.18 2.68 25.45
N ARG A 169 16.34 1.70 25.16
CA ARG A 169 14.88 1.92 25.10
C ARG A 169 14.27 1.96 26.51
N PRO A 170 13.11 2.61 26.71
CA PRO A 170 12.48 2.72 28.04
C PRO A 170 12.03 1.38 28.63
N ASP A 171 11.84 0.35 27.80
CA ASP A 171 11.47 -1.01 28.19
C ASP A 171 12.67 -1.88 28.60
N GLN A 172 13.91 -1.40 28.44
CA GLN A 172 15.12 -2.15 28.76
C GLN A 172 15.61 -1.85 30.17
N ASP A 173 15.99 -2.90 30.90
CA ASP A 173 16.58 -2.78 32.22
C ASP A 173 18.01 -2.17 32.14
N PRO A 174 18.24 -0.98 32.73
CA PRO A 174 19.54 -0.31 32.67
C PRO A 174 20.66 -1.11 33.36
N GLU A 175 20.36 -1.91 34.38
CA GLU A 175 21.38 -2.67 35.13
C GLU A 175 21.92 -3.83 34.32
N GLN A 176 21.04 -4.57 33.62
CA GLN A 176 21.45 -5.64 32.71
C GLN A 176 22.29 -5.11 31.55
N VAL A 177 21.98 -3.90 31.05
CA VAL A 177 22.78 -3.27 30.00
C VAL A 177 24.15 -2.86 30.56
N ARG A 178 24.24 -2.28 31.76
CA ARG A 178 25.52 -1.99 32.42
C ARG A 178 26.37 -3.24 32.62
N ALA A 179 25.77 -4.36 33.03
CA ALA A 179 26.47 -5.63 33.22
C ALA A 179 27.14 -6.15 31.93
N LYS A 180 26.50 -5.97 30.77
CA LYS A 180 27.08 -6.35 29.46
C LYS A 180 28.34 -5.57 29.08
N TYR A 181 28.47 -4.33 29.56
CA TYR A 181 29.62 -3.49 29.27
C TYR A 181 30.66 -3.46 30.41
N LYS A 182 30.31 -3.94 31.61
CA LYS A 182 31.27 -4.14 32.71
C LYS A 182 32.40 -5.09 32.34
N SER A 183 32.16 -6.09 31.48
CA SER A 183 33.21 -7.01 31.01
C SER A 183 34.21 -6.37 30.02
N PHE A 184 33.90 -5.19 29.48
CA PHE A 184 34.73 -4.49 28.49
C PHE A 184 35.46 -3.26 29.04
N CYS A 185 35.31 -2.93 30.33
CA CYS A 185 35.90 -1.74 30.95
C CYS A 185 37.01 -2.06 31.96
N LEU A 186 37.76 -3.16 31.76
CA LEU A 186 39.04 -3.40 32.45
C LEU A 186 40.17 -2.67 31.72
#